data_AF-A0A9D9BTJ4-F1
#
_entry.id   AF-A0A9D9BTJ4-F1
#
_cell.length_a   1.000
_cell.length_b   1.000
_cell.length_c   1.000
_cell.angle_alpha   90.00
_cell.angle_beta   90.00
_cell.angle_gamma   90.00
#
_symmetry.space_group_name_H-M   'P 1'
#
loop_
_entity.id
_entity.type
_entity.pdbx_description
1 polymer ?
#
loop_
_entity_poly.entity_id
_entity_poly.type
_entity_poly.pdbx_seq_one_letter_code
_entity_poly.pdbx_strand_id
1 'polypeptide(L)'
;MKRAGIWIDKEKAHIVTLEGELEQMATVTSDIERYRVKGGTGSRFTSGPQDVIKDSTFLNREKQQFKNYFKAIISKVSDADQLVIFGPAGTNEKLKSEVDNNYKTLSSKVIAVVKADAMTDNQIKAWVRDFFASN
;
A
#
# COMPACT_ATOMS: atom_id res chain seq x y z
N MET A 1 13.41 4.50 -20.22
CA MET A 1 12.44 5.14 -19.31
C MET A 1 11.73 4.04 -18.56
N LYS A 2 11.83 4.05 -17.23
CA LYS A 2 11.23 3.04 -16.37
C LYS A 2 9.93 3.59 -15.79
N ARG A 3 8.81 2.99 -16.17
CA ARG A 3 7.46 3.39 -15.73
C ARG A 3 6.96 2.37 -14.72
N ALA A 4 6.43 2.82 -13.60
CA ALA A 4 5.90 1.94 -12.57
C ALA A 4 4.47 2.32 -12.20
N GLY A 5 3.62 1.32 -12.03
CA GLY A 5 2.29 1.44 -11.48
C GLY A 5 2.16 0.64 -10.19
N ILE A 6 1.67 1.27 -9.14
CA ILE A 6 1.41 0.64 -7.85
C ILE A 6 -0.09 0.59 -7.66
N TRP A 7 -0.65 -0.62 -7.69
CA TRP A 7 -1.95 -0.88 -7.08
C TRP A 7 -1.72 -1.23 -5.61
N ILE A 8 -2.34 -0.49 -4.69
CA ILE A 8 -2.18 -0.71 -3.25
C ILE A 8 -3.53 -0.92 -2.57
N ASP A 9 -3.59 -1.96 -1.75
CA ASP A 9 -4.69 -2.21 -0.82
C ASP A 9 -4.14 -2.45 0.60
N LYS A 10 -5.06 -2.57 1.56
CA LYS A 10 -4.78 -2.90 2.96
C LYS A 10 -4.16 -4.28 3.14
N GLU A 11 -4.34 -5.23 2.21
CA GLU A 11 -3.81 -6.59 2.32
C GLU A 11 -2.55 -6.82 1.49
N LYS A 12 -2.46 -6.21 0.31
CA LYS A 12 -1.36 -6.44 -0.64
C LYS A 12 -1.26 -5.29 -1.63
N ALA A 13 -0.07 -5.15 -2.21
CA ALA A 13 0.25 -4.20 -3.25
C ALA A 13 0.80 -4.97 -4.43
N HIS A 14 0.38 -4.56 -5.61
CA HIS A 14 0.89 -5.06 -6.87
C HIS A 14 1.63 -3.92 -7.56
N ILE A 15 2.90 -4.16 -7.84
CA ILE A 15 3.79 -3.23 -8.51
C ILE A 15 3.99 -3.77 -9.93
N VAL A 16 3.57 -3.01 -10.92
CA VAL A 16 3.83 -3.30 -12.33
C VAL A 16 4.91 -2.35 -12.79
N THR A 17 5.95 -2.89 -13.42
CA THR A 17 7.06 -2.11 -13.97
C THR A 17 7.14 -2.37 -15.47
N LEU A 18 7.14 -1.28 -16.24
CA LEU A 18 7.24 -1.25 -17.69
C LEU A 18 8.58 -0.61 -18.05
N GLU A 19 9.44 -1.40 -18.68
CA GLU A 19 10.76 -0.97 -19.16
C GLU A 19 10.91 -1.39 -20.63
N GLY A 20 10.50 -0.50 -21.55
CA GLY A 20 10.45 -0.82 -22.97
C GLY A 20 9.45 -1.94 -23.25
N GLU A 21 9.94 -3.09 -23.74
CA GLU A 21 9.13 -4.29 -23.99
C GLU A 21 9.00 -5.20 -22.76
N LEU A 22 9.78 -4.95 -21.69
CA LEU A 22 9.75 -5.76 -20.48
C LEU A 22 8.64 -5.28 -19.54
N GLU A 23 7.70 -6.17 -19.27
CA GLU A 23 6.70 -6.02 -18.22
C GLU A 23 7.02 -6.96 -17.06
N GLN A 24 7.25 -6.38 -15.88
CA GLN A 24 7.45 -7.13 -14.64
C GLN A 24 6.34 -6.81 -13.67
N MET A 25 5.87 -7.82 -12.95
CA MET A 25 4.90 -7.65 -11.89
C MET A 25 5.46 -8.23 -10.59
N ALA A 26 5.48 -7.42 -9.55
CA ALA A 26 5.88 -7.82 -8.21
C ALA A 26 4.74 -7.61 -7.23
N THR A 27 4.46 -8.62 -6.42
CA THR A 27 3.47 -8.53 -5.34
C THR A 27 4.19 -8.31 -4.02
N VAL A 28 3.68 -7.42 -3.19
CA VAL A 28 4.12 -7.15 -1.82
C VAL A 28 2.92 -7.36 -0.93
N THR A 29 2.96 -8.37 -0.06
CA THR A 29 1.89 -8.58 0.93
C THR A 29 2.08 -7.64 2.11
N SER A 30 1.00 -7.05 2.61
CA SER A 30 1.02 -6.38 3.89
C SER A 30 1.09 -7.47 4.96
N ASP A 31 2.22 -7.63 5.62
CA ASP A 31 2.37 -8.54 6.76
C ASP A 31 1.69 -7.95 8.02
N ILE A 32 0.53 -7.34 7.81
CA ILE A 32 -0.31 -6.74 8.85
C ILE A 32 -0.97 -7.92 9.54
N GLU A 33 -0.48 -8.24 10.75
CA GLU A 33 -1.07 -9.26 11.59
C GLU A 33 -2.57 -8.96 11.77
N ARG A 34 -3.41 -9.79 11.15
CA ARG A 34 -4.83 -9.83 11.46
C ARG A 34 -5.00 -10.53 12.79
N TYR A 35 -4.74 -9.82 13.88
CA TYR A 35 -5.07 -10.32 15.20
C TYR A 35 -6.59 -10.43 15.30
N ARG A 36 -7.14 -11.59 14.91
CA ARG A 36 -8.47 -12.01 15.35
C ARG A 36 -8.35 -12.18 16.85
N VAL A 37 -8.89 -11.23 17.62
CA VAL A 37 -9.15 -11.45 19.04
C VAL A 37 -10.00 -12.73 19.09
N LYS A 38 -9.39 -13.87 19.44
CA LYS A 38 -10.12 -15.10 19.72
C LYS A 38 -10.93 -14.80 20.98
N GLY A 39 -12.15 -14.30 20.79
CA GLY A 39 -13.18 -14.29 21.81
C GLY A 39 -13.46 -15.74 22.17
N GLY A 40 -13.01 -16.17 23.35
CA GLY A 40 -13.20 -17.54 23.77
C GLY A 40 -12.39 -17.91 25.01
N THR A 41 -12.73 -17.31 26.15
CA THR A 41 -13.07 -17.99 27.41
C THR A 41 -13.48 -16.89 28.39
N GLY A 42 -14.71 -16.95 28.90
CA GLY A 42 -15.27 -15.91 29.73
C GLY A 42 -14.42 -15.66 30.98
N SER A 43 -13.84 -14.47 31.10
CA SER A 43 -13.61 -13.87 32.41
C SER A 43 -14.67 -12.80 32.61
N ARG A 44 -15.69 -13.16 33.39
CA ARG A 44 -16.44 -12.17 34.17
C ARG A 44 -15.39 -11.27 34.85
N PHE A 45 -15.60 -9.96 34.85
CA PHE A 45 -14.68 -8.90 35.28
C PHE A 45 -13.65 -8.48 34.22
N THR A 46 -13.79 -7.26 33.68
CA THR A 46 -13.27 -6.02 34.30
C THR A 46 -13.60 -4.82 33.40
N SER A 47 -14.57 -4.01 33.79
CA SER A 47 -14.70 -2.63 33.30
C SER A 47 -13.58 -1.81 33.97
N GLY A 48 -12.48 -1.56 33.27
CA GLY A 48 -11.34 -0.81 33.80
C GLY A 48 -10.46 -0.22 32.68
N PRO A 49 -9.52 0.70 33.00
CA PRO A 49 -8.67 1.44 32.03
C PRO A 49 -7.82 0.57 31.09
N GLN A 50 -7.82 -0.74 31.31
CA GLN A 50 -6.97 -1.71 30.64
C GLN A 50 -7.42 -2.03 29.20
N ASP A 51 -8.69 -1.80 28.85
CA ASP A 51 -9.14 -1.89 27.45
C ASP A 51 -8.53 -0.78 26.58
N VAL A 52 -8.43 0.44 27.11
CA VAL A 52 -7.86 1.61 26.39
C VAL A 52 -6.35 1.44 26.13
N ILE A 53 -5.64 0.74 27.02
CA ILE A 53 -4.20 0.45 26.87
C ILE A 53 -3.96 -0.60 25.77
N LYS A 54 -4.87 -1.56 25.62
CA LYS A 54 -4.79 -2.56 24.53
C LYS A 54 -5.09 -1.92 23.17
N ASP A 55 -6.05 -1.00 23.11
CA ASP A 55 -6.42 -0.32 21.86
C ASP A 55 -5.30 0.61 21.34
N SER A 56 -4.66 1.36 22.23
CA SER A 56 -3.56 2.27 21.87
C SER A 56 -2.30 1.53 21.40
N THR A 57 -1.95 0.41 22.07
CA THR A 57 -0.81 -0.44 21.64
C THR A 57 -1.10 -1.16 20.33
N PHE A 58 -2.34 -1.57 20.09
CA PHE A 58 -2.79 -2.15 18.82
C PHE A 58 -2.68 -1.15 17.67
N LEU A 59 -3.21 0.06 17.84
CA LEU A 59 -3.18 1.10 16.81
C LEU A 59 -1.75 1.50 16.44
N ASN A 60 -0.84 1.54 17.42
CA ASN A 60 0.57 1.85 17.18
C ASN A 60 1.28 0.74 16.38
N ARG A 61 0.97 -0.54 16.64
CA ARG A 61 1.50 -1.66 15.86
C ARG A 61 1.01 -1.64 14.42
N GLU A 62 -0.29 -1.41 14.22
CA GLU A 62 -0.88 -1.32 12.88
C GLU A 62 -0.21 -0.18 12.07
N LYS A 63 -0.04 1.00 12.67
CA LYS A 63 0.69 2.11 12.03
C LYS A 63 2.12 1.73 11.66
N GLN A 64 2.85 1.03 12.53
CA GLN A 64 4.21 0.60 12.25
C GLN A 64 4.26 -0.44 11.12
N GLN A 65 3.30 -1.37 11.08
CA GLN A 65 3.19 -2.35 9.99
C GLN A 65 2.91 -1.66 8.65
N PHE A 66 1.98 -0.69 8.62
CA PHE A 66 1.74 0.12 7.42
C PHE A 66 3.00 0.88 6.97
N LYS A 67 3.75 1.45 7.91
CA LYS A 67 4.99 2.15 7.59
C LYS A 67 6.04 1.22 6.97
N ASN A 68 6.22 0.04 7.53
CA ASN A 68 7.14 -0.97 6.99
C ASN A 68 6.70 -1.44 5.59
N TYR A 69 5.39 -1.65 5.42
CA TYR A 69 4.80 -2.04 4.16
C TYR A 69 5.00 -0.97 3.07
N PHE A 70 4.71 0.29 3.36
CA PHE A 70 4.96 1.39 2.43
C PHE A 70 6.44 1.52 2.09
N LYS A 71 7.33 1.38 3.08
CA LYS A 71 8.79 1.40 2.86
C LYS A 71 9.24 0.30 1.89
N ALA A 72 8.69 -0.91 2.01
CA ALA A 72 9.01 -2.03 1.12
C ALA A 72 8.51 -1.82 -0.33
N ILE A 73 7.36 -1.17 -0.50
CA ILE A 73 6.85 -0.79 -1.82
C ILE A 73 7.75 0.28 -2.44
N ILE A 74 8.03 1.34 -1.68
CA ILE A 74 8.84 2.49 -2.10
C ILE A 74 10.26 2.05 -2.49
N SER A 75 10.88 1.11 -1.76
CA SER A 75 12.21 0.63 -2.11
C SER A 75 12.27 -0.12 -3.44
N LYS A 76 11.15 -0.67 -3.92
CA LYS A 76 11.05 -1.37 -5.21
C LYS A 76 10.76 -0.44 -6.40
N VAL A 77 10.35 0.81 -6.14
CA VAL A 77 9.97 1.77 -7.18
C VAL A 77 10.87 3.02 -7.18
N SER A 78 11.88 3.08 -6.32
CA SER A 78 12.79 4.23 -6.17
C SER A 78 13.56 4.56 -7.47
N ASP A 79 13.79 3.54 -8.28
CA ASP A 79 14.47 3.57 -9.57
C ASP A 79 13.54 3.85 -10.76
N ALA A 80 12.22 3.92 -10.57
CA ALA A 80 11.30 4.31 -11.61
C ALA A 80 11.43 5.81 -11.94
N ASP A 81 11.27 6.19 -13.21
CA ASP A 81 11.23 7.58 -13.66
C ASP A 81 9.84 8.19 -13.46
N GLN A 82 8.81 7.36 -13.61
CA GLN A 82 7.41 7.73 -13.59
C GLN A 82 6.63 6.74 -12.73
N LEU A 83 5.79 7.26 -11.83
CA LEU A 83 5.02 6.46 -10.88
C LEU A 83 3.54 6.82 -10.94
N VAL A 84 2.67 5.83 -11.01
CA VAL A 84 1.23 5.99 -10.78
C VAL A 84 0.81 5.19 -9.57
N ILE A 85 0.05 5.80 -8.66
CA ILE A 85 -0.48 5.13 -7.47
C ILE A 85 -1.99 4.98 -7.64
N PHE A 86 -2.51 3.78 -7.45
CA PHE A 86 -3.95 3.55 -7.54
C PHE A 86 -4.41 2.47 -6.56
N GLY A 87 -5.70 2.48 -6.23
CA GLY A 87 -6.28 1.50 -5.30
C GLY A 87 -7.42 2.06 -4.45
N PRO A 88 -7.94 1.26 -3.50
CA PRO A 88 -9.10 1.63 -2.71
C PRO A 88 -8.86 2.91 -1.89
N ALA A 89 -9.92 3.71 -1.73
CA ALA A 89 -9.85 4.97 -1.01
C ALA A 89 -9.35 4.75 0.44
N GLY A 90 -8.27 5.44 0.78
CA GLY A 90 -7.70 5.49 2.14
C GLY A 90 -6.25 4.99 2.20
N THR A 91 -5.93 3.86 1.57
CA THR A 91 -4.54 3.35 1.58
C THR A 91 -3.66 4.08 0.57
N ASN A 92 -4.22 4.40 -0.59
CA ASN A 92 -3.57 5.21 -1.62
C ASN A 92 -3.19 6.62 -1.12
N GLU A 93 -4.10 7.30 -0.43
CA GLU A 93 -3.88 8.63 0.15
C GLU A 93 -2.80 8.58 1.25
N LYS A 94 -2.83 7.55 2.11
CA LYS A 94 -1.77 7.34 3.12
C LYS A 94 -0.39 7.11 2.48
N LEU A 95 -0.32 6.29 1.43
CA LEU A 95 0.93 6.08 0.70
C LEU A 95 1.44 7.39 0.08
N LYS A 96 0.54 8.16 -0.55
CA LYS A 96 0.88 9.47 -1.11
C LYS A 96 1.46 10.40 -0.03
N SER A 97 0.80 10.53 1.12
CA SER A 97 1.30 11.35 2.21
C SER A 97 2.65 10.86 2.74
N GLU A 98 2.86 9.55 2.87
CA GLU A 98 4.15 9.00 3.30
C GLU A 98 5.27 9.30 2.28
N VAL A 99 4.96 9.17 0.98
CA VAL A 99 5.89 9.50 -0.12
C VAL A 99 6.20 11.00 -0.12
N ASP A 100 5.19 11.87 0.01
CA ASP A 100 5.36 13.33 0.01
C ASP A 100 6.21 13.80 1.19
N ASN A 101 5.98 13.22 2.38
CA ASN A 101 6.68 13.61 3.59
C ASN A 101 8.11 13.07 3.67
N ASN A 102 8.30 11.81 3.27
CA ASN A 102 9.56 11.08 3.52
C ASN A 102 10.42 10.90 2.26
N TYR A 103 9.85 11.05 1.06
CA TYR A 103 10.50 10.76 -0.22
C TYR A 103 10.17 11.81 -1.30
N LYS A 104 10.63 13.05 -1.10
CA LYS A 104 10.42 14.18 -2.04
C LYS A 104 10.78 13.87 -3.49
N THR A 105 11.86 13.10 -3.72
CA THR A 105 12.32 12.71 -5.06
C THR A 105 11.37 11.72 -5.75
N LEU A 106 10.66 10.89 -4.99
CA LEU A 106 9.62 10.00 -5.52
C LEU A 106 8.32 10.75 -5.72
N SER A 107 7.96 11.66 -4.81
CA SER A 107 6.78 12.52 -4.95
C SER A 107 6.77 13.28 -6.27
N SER A 108 7.91 13.84 -6.69
CA SER A 108 8.03 14.51 -8.01
C SER A 108 7.87 13.59 -9.21
N LYS A 109 8.03 12.27 -9.02
CA LYS A 109 7.85 11.25 -10.06
C LYS A 109 6.43 10.69 -10.09
N VAL A 110 5.62 10.98 -9.06
CA VAL A 110 4.20 10.56 -9.03
C VAL A 110 3.42 11.41 -10.03
N ILE A 111 2.95 10.77 -11.09
CA ILE A 111 2.14 11.41 -12.14
C ILE A 111 0.71 11.61 -11.63
N ALA A 112 0.14 10.56 -11.03
CA ALA A 112 -1.25 10.57 -10.62
C ALA A 112 -1.52 9.63 -9.44
N VAL A 113 -2.56 9.96 -8.68
CA VAL A 113 -3.16 9.09 -7.67
C VAL A 113 -4.61 8.84 -8.03
N VAL A 114 -4.97 7.60 -8.34
CA VAL A 114 -6.31 7.22 -8.80
C VAL A 114 -7.01 6.35 -7.76
N LYS A 115 -8.30 6.60 -7.54
CA LYS A 115 -9.14 5.71 -6.73
C LYS A 115 -9.62 4.58 -7.61
N ALA A 116 -9.33 3.34 -7.22
CA ALA A 116 -9.69 2.16 -8.00
C ALA A 116 -10.08 1.02 -7.07
N ASP A 117 -11.06 0.23 -7.48
CA ASP A 117 -11.53 -0.92 -6.70
C ASP A 117 -10.54 -2.09 -6.75
N ALA A 118 -10.92 -3.20 -6.10
CA ALA A 118 -10.22 -4.46 -6.19
C ALA A 118 -10.14 -4.94 -7.65
N MET A 119 -8.90 -5.06 -8.14
CA MET A 119 -8.61 -5.56 -9.48
C MET A 119 -7.77 -6.84 -9.39
N THR A 120 -7.95 -7.71 -10.38
CA THR A 120 -7.10 -8.88 -10.57
C THR A 120 -5.74 -8.50 -11.16
N ASP A 121 -4.75 -9.36 -11.02
CA ASP A 121 -3.39 -9.15 -11.53
C ASP A 121 -3.36 -8.74 -13.01
N ASN A 122 -4.20 -9.37 -13.85
CA ASN A 122 -4.32 -9.03 -15.27
C ASN A 122 -4.98 -7.66 -15.51
N GLN A 123 -5.99 -7.31 -14.71
CA GLN A 123 -6.62 -5.98 -14.78
C GLN A 123 -5.65 -4.88 -14.36
N ILE A 124 -4.83 -5.13 -13.34
CA ILE A 124 -3.81 -4.19 -12.87
C ILE A 124 -2.78 -3.93 -13.98
N LYS A 125 -2.29 -4.98 -14.64
CA LYS A 125 -1.37 -4.86 -15.78
C LYS A 125 -1.97 -4.09 -16.94
N ALA A 126 -3.20 -4.43 -17.34
CA ALA A 126 -3.91 -3.74 -18.41
C ALA A 126 -4.11 -2.26 -18.07
N TRP A 127 -4.57 -1.96 -16.85
CA TRP A 127 -4.79 -0.60 -16.40
C TRP A 127 -3.52 0.25 -16.45
N VAL A 128 -2.39 -0.28 -15.97
CA VAL A 128 -1.10 0.41 -16.00
C VAL A 128 -0.64 0.64 -17.43
N ARG A 129 -0.79 -0.37 -18.30
CA ARG A 129 -0.46 -0.23 -19.72
C ARG A 129 -1.31 0.84 -20.40
N ASP A 130 -2.62 0.81 -20.20
CA ASP A 130 -3.57 1.75 -20.82
C ASP A 130 -3.32 3.19 -20.32
N PHE A 131 -2.99 3.34 -19.03
CA PHE A 131 -2.64 4.64 -18.44
C PHE A 131 -1.38 5.23 -19.09
N PHE A 132 -0.33 4.43 -19.29
CA PHE A 132 0.93 4.87 -19.89
C PHE A 132 0.93 4.88 -21.43
N ALA A 133 -0.05 4.24 -22.07
CA ALA A 133 -0.26 4.32 -23.52
C ALA A 133 -1.06 5.58 -23.90
N SER A 134 -1.94 6.03 -23.00
CA SER A 134 -2.79 7.21 -23.21
C SER A 134 -2.15 8.53 -22.78
N ASN A 135 -0.94 8.50 -22.19
CA ASN A 135 -0.25 9.64 -21.60
C ASN A 135 1.22 9.70 -22.04
#